data_AF-A0A959P408-F1
#
_entry.id   AF-A0A959P408-F1
#
_cell.length_a   1.000
_cell.length_b   1.000
_cell.length_c   1.000
_cell.angle_alpha   90.00
_cell.angle_beta   90.00
_cell.angle_gamma   90.00
#
_symmetry.space_group_name_H-M   'P 1'
#
loop_
_entity.id
_entity.type
_entity.pdbx_description
1 polymer ?
#
loop_
_entity_poly.entity_id
_entity_poly.type
_entity_poly.pdbx_seq_one_letter_code
_entity_poly.pdbx_strand_id
1 'polypeptide(L)'
;MLKGNKGEWSEIYALLKVLSDKNLFAGDSDLKKIESLIFPIIKILRDESNGTYEYSYESDLVLVKGGDEEFRIPVSKFQDKAVLLLSKLKENTSAAFSIPGIENFINSFNCF
;
A
#
# COMPACT_ATOMS: atom_id res chain seq x y z
N MET A 1 -12.50 -5.42 -13.93
CA MET A 1 -12.37 -4.02 -13.53
C MET A 1 -13.02 -3.85 -12.17
N LEU A 2 -12.19 -3.89 -11.15
CA LEU A 2 -12.51 -3.52 -9.79
C LEU A 2 -13.04 -2.08 -9.79
N LYS A 3 -14.19 -1.86 -9.14
CA LYS A 3 -14.69 -0.53 -8.80
C LYS A 3 -14.64 -0.43 -7.29
N GLY A 4 -13.99 0.62 -6.80
CA GLY A 4 -13.90 0.91 -5.38
C GLY A 4 -14.39 2.32 -5.09
N ASN A 5 -14.93 2.52 -3.89
CA ASN A 5 -15.16 3.83 -3.31
C ASN A 5 -13.84 4.43 -2.76
N LYS A 6 -13.87 5.68 -2.28
CA LYS A 6 -12.67 6.35 -1.77
C LYS A 6 -12.04 5.64 -0.57
N GLY A 7 -12.84 5.03 0.31
CA GLY A 7 -12.36 4.28 1.47
C GLY A 7 -11.60 3.03 1.05
N GLU A 8 -12.20 2.20 0.19
CA GLU A 8 -11.59 0.96 -0.33
C GLU A 8 -10.27 1.27 -1.07
N TRP A 9 -10.23 2.32 -1.90
CA TRP A 9 -8.98 2.76 -2.53
C TRP A 9 -7.98 3.35 -1.54
N SER A 10 -8.42 3.93 -0.42
CA SER A 10 -7.54 4.48 0.61
C SER A 10 -6.84 3.41 1.43
N GLU A 11 -7.46 2.24 1.62
CA GLU A 11 -6.81 1.07 2.25
C GLU A 11 -5.64 0.58 1.40
N ILE A 12 -5.86 0.43 0.08
CA ILE A 12 -4.79 0.11 -0.86
C ILE A 12 -3.70 1.18 -0.85
N TYR A 13 -4.08 2.46 -0.84
CA TYR A 13 -3.11 3.56 -0.73
C TYR A 13 -2.26 3.47 0.54
N ALA A 14 -2.86 3.17 1.70
CA ALA A 14 -2.14 3.02 2.96
C ALA A 14 -1.09 1.92 2.86
N LEU A 15 -1.44 0.74 2.32
CA LEU A 15 -0.49 -0.35 2.10
C LEU A 15 0.66 0.09 1.19
N LEU A 16 0.36 0.65 0.02
CA LEU A 16 1.38 1.10 -0.94
C LEU A 16 2.32 2.14 -0.32
N LYS A 17 1.75 3.09 0.44
CA LYS A 17 2.48 4.19 1.05
C LYS A 17 3.40 3.73 2.19
N VAL A 18 2.92 2.85 3.07
CA VAL A 18 3.74 2.28 4.14
C VAL A 18 4.88 1.44 3.54
N LEU A 19 4.59 0.64 2.51
CA LEU A 19 5.60 -0.14 1.80
C LEU A 19 6.67 0.74 1.16
N SER A 20 6.29 1.85 0.52
CA SER A 20 7.22 2.76 -0.14
C SER A 20 8.08 3.55 0.84
N ASP A 21 7.48 4.05 1.93
CA ASP A 21 8.16 4.99 2.83
C ASP A 21 9.14 4.32 3.77
N LYS A 22 8.92 3.04 4.08
CA LYS A 22 9.70 2.23 5.03
C LYS A 22 9.76 2.79 6.45
N ASN A 23 9.11 3.92 6.71
CA ASN A 23 9.11 4.63 7.98
C ASN A 23 7.70 5.17 8.23
N LEU A 24 7.23 5.00 9.46
CA LEU A 24 6.00 5.60 9.94
C LEU A 24 6.35 6.68 10.97
N PHE A 25 5.82 7.87 10.78
CA PHE A 25 6.00 8.95 11.74
C PHE A 25 4.81 9.03 12.67
N ALA A 26 5.05 9.34 13.95
CA ALA A 26 3.96 9.63 14.87
C ALA A 26 3.24 10.92 14.48
N GLY A 27 1.93 10.96 14.72
CA GLY A 27 1.13 12.18 14.72
C GLY A 27 0.92 12.69 16.14
N ASP A 28 0.92 14.01 16.33
CA ASP A 28 0.46 14.63 17.58
C ASP A 28 -1.08 14.71 17.65
N SER A 29 -1.60 15.36 18.70
CA SER A 29 -3.05 15.54 18.88
C SER A 29 -3.72 16.37 17.79
N ASP A 30 -2.95 17.15 17.02
CA ASP A 30 -3.43 17.96 15.89
C ASP A 30 -3.24 17.22 14.55
N LEU A 31 -2.85 15.94 14.57
CA LEU A 31 -2.50 15.12 13.41
C LEU A 31 -1.29 15.67 12.62
N LYS A 32 -0.43 16.47 13.27
CA LYS A 32 0.82 16.93 12.68
C LYS A 32 1.92 15.91 12.93
N LYS A 33 2.79 15.75 11.95
CA LYS A 33 3.93 14.83 11.99
C LYS A 33 4.94 15.25 13.05
N ILE A 34 5.34 14.33 13.92
CA ILE A 34 6.43 14.51 14.89
C ILE A 34 7.74 14.05 14.22
N GLU A 35 8.51 14.99 13.68
CA GLU A 35 9.75 14.69 12.91
C GLU A 35 10.80 13.88 13.69
N SER A 36 10.83 14.03 15.02
CA SER A 36 11.78 13.33 15.90
C SER A 36 11.35 11.92 16.30
N LEU A 37 10.11 11.49 16.01
CA LEU A 37 9.59 10.18 16.42
C LEU A 37 9.22 9.34 15.18
N ILE A 38 10.13 8.44 14.83
CA ILE A 38 10.09 7.61 13.62
C ILE A 38 10.08 6.14 14.01
N PHE A 39 9.19 5.37 13.40
CA PHE A 39 9.10 3.93 13.51
C PHE A 39 9.48 3.30 12.15
N PRO A 40 10.69 2.75 12.02
CA PRO A 40 11.06 1.98 10.84
C PRO A 40 10.15 0.77 10.67
N ILE A 41 9.66 0.54 9.46
CA ILE A 41 8.80 -0.60 9.14
C ILE A 41 9.70 -1.80 8.83
N ILE A 42 9.60 -2.83 9.67
CA ILE A 42 10.33 -4.09 9.49
C ILE A 42 9.55 -5.10 8.64
N LYS A 43 8.22 -5.13 8.81
CA LYS A 43 7.30 -6.05 8.16
C LYS A 43 5.87 -5.50 8.28
N ILE A 44 5.03 -5.80 7.30
CA ILE A 44 3.58 -5.60 7.34
C ILE A 44 2.92 -6.98 7.33
N LEU A 45 1.97 -7.20 8.23
CA LEU A 45 1.10 -8.37 8.26
C LEU A 45 -0.30 -7.92 7.86
N ARG A 46 -0.91 -8.59 6.89
CA ARG A 46 -2.27 -8.33 6.44
C ARG A 46 -3.07 -9.62 6.52
N ASP A 47 -3.99 -9.66 7.47
CA ASP A 47 -4.90 -10.79 7.65
C ASP A 47 -6.18 -10.57 6.87
N GLU A 48 -6.46 -11.48 5.94
CA GLU A 48 -7.64 -11.50 5.11
C GLU A 48 -8.42 -12.79 5.34
N SER A 49 -9.68 -12.84 4.87
CA SER A 49 -10.52 -14.03 5.02
C SER A 49 -9.95 -15.30 4.36
N ASN A 50 -9.08 -15.15 3.37
CA ASN A 50 -8.44 -16.23 2.62
C ASN A 50 -7.00 -16.53 3.10
N GLY A 51 -6.49 -15.84 4.13
CA GLY A 51 -5.18 -16.11 4.71
C GLY A 51 -4.42 -14.86 5.13
N THR A 52 -3.21 -15.08 5.65
CA THR A 52 -2.29 -14.01 6.05
C THR A 52 -1.27 -13.74 4.96
N TYR A 53 -1.09 -12.47 4.64
CA TYR A 53 -0.06 -11.98 3.73
C TYR A 53 1.02 -11.25 4.52
N GLU A 54 2.28 -11.52 4.18
CA GLU A 54 3.42 -10.86 4.78
C GLU A 54 4.17 -10.03 3.74
N TYR A 55 4.53 -8.81 4.12
CA TYR A 55 5.37 -7.93 3.31
C TYR A 55 6.62 -7.58 4.11
N SER A 56 7.78 -7.97 3.61
CA SER A 56 9.08 -7.71 4.24
C SER A 56 10.05 -7.10 3.24
N TYR A 57 11.24 -6.70 3.69
CA TYR A 57 12.21 -6.01 2.84
C TYR A 57 13.51 -6.80 2.68
N GLU A 58 14.04 -6.79 1.46
CA GLU A 58 15.40 -7.21 1.13
C GLU A 58 16.03 -6.12 0.26
N SER A 59 16.92 -5.31 0.86
CA SER A 59 17.47 -4.11 0.21
C SER A 59 16.36 -3.15 -0.26
N ASP A 60 16.22 -2.98 -1.57
CA ASP A 60 15.28 -2.14 -2.29
C ASP A 60 14.09 -2.93 -2.87
N LEU A 61 13.95 -4.20 -2.48
CA LEU A 61 12.83 -5.06 -2.82
C LEU A 61 11.88 -5.23 -1.63
N VAL A 62 10.59 -5.34 -1.94
CA VAL A 62 9.55 -5.87 -1.06
C VAL A 62 9.35 -7.34 -1.41
N LEU A 63 9.49 -8.21 -0.41
CA LEU A 63 9.13 -9.61 -0.49
C LEU A 63 7.68 -9.75 -0.02
N VAL A 64 6.80 -10.15 -0.92
CA VAL A 64 5.39 -10.43 -0.64
C VAL A 64 5.21 -11.95 -0.53
N LYS A 65 4.70 -12.42 0.59
CA LYS A 65 4.41 -13.84 0.84
C LYS A 65 2.93 -14.03 1.13
N GLY A 66 2.33 -15.02 0.49
CA GLY A 66 0.96 -15.46 0.76
C GLY A 66 0.80 -16.91 0.33
N GLY A 67 0.38 -17.79 1.25
CA GLY A 67 0.38 -19.23 1.00
C GLY A 67 1.77 -19.75 0.63
N ASP A 68 1.87 -20.47 -0.50
CA ASP A 68 3.12 -21.03 -1.03
C ASP A 68 3.82 -20.13 -2.06
N GLU A 69 3.32 -18.90 -2.28
CA GLU A 69 3.86 -17.97 -3.27
C GLU A 69 4.73 -16.88 -2.65
N GLU A 70 5.81 -16.51 -3.36
CA GLU A 70 6.69 -15.39 -3.01
C GLU A 70 6.91 -14.50 -4.23
N PHE A 71 6.66 -13.20 -4.07
CA PHE A 71 6.94 -12.17 -5.09
C PHE A 71 8.00 -11.20 -4.60
N ARG A 72 8.83 -10.68 -5.51
CA ARG A 72 9.87 -9.70 -5.23
C ARG A 72 9.66 -8.47 -6.11
N ILE A 73 9.36 -7.34 -5.49
CA ILE A 73 8.95 -6.13 -6.21
C ILE A 73 9.78 -4.94 -5.74
N PRO A 74 10.36 -4.13 -6.64
CA PRO A 74 11.08 -2.92 -6.24
C PRO A 74 10.20 -1.95 -5.45
N VAL A 75 10.74 -1.42 -4.36
CA VAL A 75 10.09 -0.40 -3.52
C VAL A 75 9.64 0.81 -4.34
N SER A 76 10.40 1.18 -5.38
CA SER A 76 10.05 2.26 -6.31
C SER A 76 8.72 2.05 -7.02
N LYS A 77 8.33 0.79 -7.32
CA LYS A 77 7.02 0.52 -7.92
C LYS A 77 5.88 0.84 -6.96
N PHE A 78 6.03 0.56 -5.67
CA PHE A 78 5.04 0.95 -4.67
C PHE A 78 4.95 2.47 -4.53
N GLN A 79 6.09 3.17 -4.57
CA GLN A 79 6.14 4.63 -4.54
C GLN A 79 5.40 5.25 -5.73
N ASP A 80 5.70 4.82 -6.95
CA ASP A 80 5.04 5.29 -8.17
C ASP A 80 3.51 5.10 -8.09
N LYS A 81 3.09 3.95 -7.60
CA LYS A 81 1.68 3.57 -7.51
C LYS A 81 0.96 4.30 -6.38
N ALA A 82 1.61 4.55 -5.25
CA ALA A 82 1.06 5.37 -4.16
C ALA A 82 0.82 6.81 -4.63
N VAL A 83 1.77 7.41 -5.35
CA VAL A 83 1.63 8.78 -5.91
C VAL A 83 0.48 8.83 -6.92
N LEU A 84 0.42 7.87 -7.85
CA LEU A 84 -0.66 7.79 -8.83
C LEU A 84 -2.03 7.65 -8.16
N LEU A 85 -2.15 6.74 -7.20
CA LEU A 85 -3.41 6.46 -6.50
C LEU A 85 -3.89 7.68 -5.71
N LEU A 86 -2.99 8.38 -5.01
CA LEU A 86 -3.33 9.61 -4.29
C LEU A 86 -3.84 10.70 -5.23
N SER A 87 -3.22 10.89 -6.41
CA SER A 87 -3.71 11.84 -7.41
C SER A 87 -5.14 11.50 -7.80
N LYS A 88 -5.41 10.21 -8.08
CA LYS A 88 -6.75 9.76 -8.48
C LYS A 88 -7.76 9.91 -7.35
N LEU A 89 -7.41 9.64 -6.10
CA LEU A 89 -8.29 9.85 -4.94
C LEU A 89 -8.68 11.33 -4.75
N LYS A 90 -7.77 12.25 -5.05
CA LYS A 90 -8.01 13.71 -4.98
C LYS A 90 -8.85 14.22 -6.15
N GLU A 91 -8.64 13.70 -7.36
CA GLU A 91 -9.36 14.11 -8.57
C GLU A 91 -10.81 13.59 -8.62
N ASN A 92 -11.05 12.36 -8.16
CA ASN A 92 -12.35 11.72 -8.31
C ASN A 92 -13.37 12.23 -7.29
N THR A 93 -14.58 12.54 -7.76
CA THR A 93 -15.74 12.95 -6.92
C THR A 93 -16.87 11.91 -6.93
N SER A 94 -16.78 10.90 -7.78
CA SER A 94 -17.77 9.82 -7.89
C SER A 94 -17.78 8.90 -6.66
N ALA A 95 -18.95 8.31 -6.37
CA ALA A 95 -19.12 7.37 -5.26
C ALA A 95 -18.26 6.10 -5.41
N ALA A 96 -18.10 5.58 -6.63
CA ALA A 96 -17.23 4.44 -6.95
C ALA A 96 -16.59 4.62 -8.34
N PHE A 97 -15.33 4.23 -8.48
CA PHE A 97 -14.55 4.37 -9.72
C PHE A 97 -13.48 3.28 -9.85
N SER A 98 -12.97 3.09 -11.07
CA SER A 98 -11.92 2.13 -11.39
C SER A 98 -10.59 2.84 -11.62
N ILE A 99 -9.50 2.24 -11.14
CA ILE A 99 -8.14 2.66 -11.47
C ILE A 99 -7.38 1.45 -12.02
N PRO A 100 -7.50 1.15 -13.33
CA PRO A 100 -7.01 -0.11 -13.91
C PRO A 100 -5.49 -0.31 -13.72
N GLY A 101 -4.72 0.78 -13.76
CA GLY A 101 -3.27 0.71 -13.55
C GLY A 101 -2.85 0.38 -12.12
N ILE A 102 -3.75 0.55 -11.14
CA ILE A 102 -3.55 0.12 -9.74
C ILE A 102 -4.05 -1.31 -9.58
N GLU A 103 -5.24 -1.64 -10.10
CA GLU A 103 -5.78 -3.01 -10.13
C GLU A 103 -4.79 -4.00 -10.75
N ASN A 104 -4.23 -3.69 -11.93
CA ASN A 104 -3.25 -4.54 -12.58
C ASN A 104 -1.97 -4.71 -11.77
N PHE A 105 -1.58 -3.70 -10.98
CA PHE A 105 -0.38 -3.77 -10.16
C PHE A 105 -0.60 -4.65 -8.93
N ILE A 106 -1.68 -4.45 -8.19
CA ILE A 106 -1.95 -5.24 -6.97
C ILE A 106 -2.31 -6.70 -7.29
N ASN A 107 -2.92 -6.96 -8.45
CA ASN A 107 -3.13 -8.32 -8.95
C ASN A 107 -1.85 -9.00 -9.41
N SER A 108 -0.75 -8.28 -9.68
CA SER A 108 0.50 -8.91 -10.14
C SER A 108 1.26 -9.65 -9.04
N PHE A 109 0.78 -9.58 -7.79
CA PHE A 109 1.36 -10.25 -6.63
C PHE A 109 0.29 -10.78 -5.67
N ASN A 110 -0.90 -11.07 -6.20
CA ASN A 110 -2.01 -11.68 -5.46
C ASN A 110 -2.37 -10.93 -4.17
N CYS A 111 -2.47 -9.60 -4.27
CA CYS A 111 -2.91 -8.74 -3.17
C CYS A 111 -4.42 -8.84 -2.86
N PHE A 112 -5.18 -9.64 -3.59
CA PHE A 112 -6.60 -9.91 -3.34
C PHE A 112 -6.84 -11.41 -3.27
#